data_AF-A0A3R7BEZ6-F1
#
_entry.id   AF-A0A3R7BEZ6-F1
#
_cell.length_a   1.000
_cell.length_b   1.000
_cell.length_c   1.000
_cell.angle_alpha   90.00
_cell.angle_beta   90.00
_cell.angle_gamma   90.00
#
_symmetry.space_group_name_H-M   'P 1'
#
loop_
_entity.id
_entity.type
_entity.pdbx_description
1 polymer ?
#
loop_
_entity_poly.entity_id
_entity_poly.type
_entity_poly.pdbx_seq_one_letter_code
_entity_poly.pdbx_strand_id
1 'polypeptide(L)'
;MVEAKTKMLPICGKEAENLNIILACGGAANVGLIGYLAAVELTKEGKARMCCVTPVGVKMPFYVDIAKRAKKLIVINGCQNQCAK
;
A
#
# COMPACT_ATOMS: atom_id res chain seq x y z
N MET A 1 -6.25 -24.97 -2.85
CA MET A 1 -5.49 -24.34 -1.74
C MET A 1 -4.33 -23.61 -2.37
N VAL A 2 -4.44 -22.30 -2.61
CA VAL A 2 -3.31 -21.52 -3.15
C VAL A 2 -2.40 -21.24 -1.96
N GLU A 3 -1.23 -21.89 -1.93
CA GLU A 3 -0.15 -21.51 -1.02
C GLU A 3 0.22 -20.06 -1.31
N ALA A 4 -0.33 -19.13 -0.53
CA ALA A 4 0.06 -17.74 -0.54
C ALA A 4 1.45 -17.62 0.11
N LYS A 5 2.48 -18.06 -0.61
CA LYS A 5 3.88 -17.75 -0.32
C LYS A 5 4.14 -16.29 -0.71
N THR A 6 3.37 -15.35 -0.18
CA THR A 6 3.62 -13.92 -0.37
C THR A 6 4.78 -13.56 0.53
N LYS A 7 6.00 -13.82 0.04
CA LYS A 7 7.25 -13.36 0.62
C LYS A 7 7.10 -11.84 0.78
N MET A 8 7.00 -11.35 2.01
CA MET A 8 6.86 -9.92 2.28
C MET A 8 8.06 -9.22 1.66
N LEU A 9 7.88 -8.63 0.47
CA LEU A 9 9.00 -8.08 -0.28
C LEU A 9 9.54 -6.89 0.52
N PRO A 10 10.87 -6.74 0.62
CA PRO A 10 11.48 -5.73 1.48
C PRO A 10 11.19 -4.30 1.03
N ILE A 11 10.81 -4.12 -0.24
CA ILE A 11 10.47 -2.84 -0.84
C ILE A 11 9.21 -2.97 -1.70
N CYS A 12 8.45 -1.88 -1.82
CA CYS A 12 7.33 -1.81 -2.77
C CYS A 12 7.74 -1.81 -4.24
N GLY A 13 9.02 -1.55 -4.49
CA GLY A 13 9.59 -1.46 -5.82
C GLY A 13 9.72 -2.79 -6.57
N LYS A 14 9.89 -3.89 -5.84
CA LYS A 14 10.15 -5.19 -6.43
C LYS A 14 8.79 -5.86 -6.67
N GLU A 15 8.53 -6.28 -7.91
CA GLU A 15 7.41 -7.18 -8.26
C GLU A 15 6.01 -6.70 -7.86
N ALA A 16 5.60 -5.50 -8.29
CA ALA A 16 4.27 -4.94 -8.00
C ALA A 16 3.41 -4.69 -9.26
N GLU A 17 3.63 -5.44 -10.34
CA GLU A 17 2.85 -5.30 -11.57
C GLU A 17 1.49 -6.00 -11.48
N ASN A 18 0.42 -5.31 -11.89
CA ASN A 18 -0.95 -5.83 -11.95
C ASN A 18 -1.50 -6.38 -10.61
N LEU A 19 -1.02 -5.87 -9.48
CA LEU A 19 -1.55 -6.17 -8.14
C LEU A 19 -2.55 -5.12 -7.68
N ASN A 20 -3.42 -5.48 -6.72
CA ASN A 20 -4.12 -4.47 -5.93
C ASN A 20 -3.09 -3.82 -5.00
N ILE A 21 -2.87 -2.51 -5.09
CA ILE A 21 -1.91 -1.78 -4.26
C ILE A 21 -2.67 -0.95 -3.25
N ILE A 22 -2.28 -1.05 -1.97
CA ILE A 22 -2.78 -0.19 -0.91
C ILE A 22 -1.73 0.86 -0.61
N LEU A 23 -2.04 2.15 -0.83
CA LEU A 23 -1.26 3.27 -0.32
C LEU A 23 -1.79 3.62 1.07
N ALA A 24 -1.08 3.16 2.11
CA ALA A 24 -1.47 3.37 3.49
C ALA A 24 -0.72 4.57 4.10
N CYS A 25 -1.48 5.50 4.68
CA CYS A 25 -0.98 6.52 5.58
C CYS A 25 -1.40 6.16 7.00
N GLY A 26 -0.42 5.83 7.87
CA GLY A 26 -0.67 5.53 9.28
C GLY A 26 -1.26 6.69 10.08
N GLY A 27 -1.22 7.92 9.55
CA GLY A 27 -1.82 9.10 10.14
C GLY A 27 -1.22 9.52 11.49
N ALA A 28 -1.65 10.68 11.98
CA ALA A 28 -1.37 11.17 13.33
C ALA A 28 -2.56 10.88 14.27
N ALA A 29 -3.20 9.71 14.13
CA ALA A 29 -4.37 9.32 14.90
C ALA A 29 -4.38 7.81 15.19
N ASN A 30 -5.02 7.41 16.29
CA ASN A 30 -5.16 6.00 16.68
C ASN A 30 -5.89 5.16 15.62
N VAL A 31 -6.92 5.70 14.98
CA VAL A 31 -7.62 5.02 13.86
C VAL A 31 -6.71 4.76 12.66
N GLY A 32 -5.64 5.55 12.52
CA GLY A 32 -4.64 5.34 11.48
C GLY A 32 -3.74 4.13 11.74
N LEU A 33 -3.48 3.78 13.01
CA LEU A 33 -2.85 2.50 13.36
C LEU A 33 -3.73 1.32 12.93
N ILE A 34 -5.05 1.41 13.16
CA ILE A 34 -6.00 0.35 12.78
C ILE A 34 -6.02 0.18 11.24
N GLY A 35 -6.13 1.28 10.50
CA GLY A 35 -6.10 1.25 9.03
C GLY A 35 -4.77 0.70 8.47
N TYR A 36 -3.66 1.06 9.10
CA TYR A 36 -2.34 0.53 8.76
C TYR A 36 -2.25 -0.99 9.00
N LEU A 37 -2.69 -1.47 10.17
CA LEU A 37 -2.68 -2.90 10.48
C LEU A 37 -3.59 -3.70 9.54
N ALA A 38 -4.74 -3.16 9.15
CA ALA A 38 -5.59 -3.79 8.14
C ALA A 38 -4.87 -3.97 6.79
N ALA A 39 -4.09 -2.98 6.35
CA ALA A 39 -3.29 -3.09 5.14
C ALA A 39 -2.17 -4.15 5.25
N VAL A 40 -1.55 -4.26 6.44
CA VAL A 40 -0.57 -5.30 6.73
C VAL A 40 -1.19 -6.70 6.61
N GLU A 41 -2.35 -6.93 7.23
CA GLU A 41 -3.02 -8.25 7.18
C GLU A 41 -3.47 -8.60 5.75
N LEU A 42 -4.04 -7.66 5.00
CA LEU A 42 -4.38 -7.87 3.58
C LEU A 42 -3.14 -8.22 2.73
N THR A 43 -1.97 -7.72 3.11
CA THR A 43 -0.68 -8.07 2.47
C THR A 43 -0.23 -9.48 2.83
N LYS A 44 -0.33 -9.86 4.10
CA LYS A 44 -0.01 -11.23 4.56
C LYS A 44 -0.92 -12.26 3.91
N GLU A 45 -2.20 -11.94 3.74
CA GLU A 45 -3.19 -12.79 3.06
C GLU A 45 -3.02 -12.84 1.53
N GLY A 46 -2.13 -12.02 0.95
CA GLY A 46 -1.92 -11.95 -0.50
C GLY A 46 -3.07 -11.32 -1.29
N LYS A 47 -4.02 -10.65 -0.63
CA LYS A 47 -5.18 -10.00 -1.27
C LYS A 47 -4.83 -8.66 -1.91
N ALA A 48 -3.84 -7.96 -1.35
CA ALA A 48 -3.31 -6.72 -1.85
C ALA A 48 -1.86 -6.53 -1.41
N ARG A 49 -1.15 -5.57 -2.00
CA ARG A 49 0.21 -5.19 -1.61
C ARG A 49 0.20 -3.81 -0.97
N MET A 50 0.49 -3.74 0.33
CA MET A 50 0.66 -2.45 1.02
C MET A 50 1.96 -1.76 0.60
N CYS A 51 1.85 -0.46 0.36
CA CYS A 51 2.92 0.46 0.04
C CYS A 51 2.80 1.78 0.77
N CYS A 52 3.96 2.42 0.98
CA CYS A 52 4.02 3.74 1.58
C CYS A 52 3.47 4.78 0.61
N VAL A 53 2.64 5.69 1.11
CA VAL A 53 2.12 6.83 0.33
C VAL A 53 3.19 7.88 0.04
N THR A 54 4.20 8.02 0.92
CA THR A 54 5.18 9.12 0.86
C THR A 54 5.95 9.21 -0.45
N PRO A 55 6.52 8.11 -1.01
CA PRO A 55 7.24 8.17 -2.29
C PRO A 55 6.37 8.63 -3.47
N VAL A 56 5.06 8.32 -3.43
CA VAL A 56 4.11 8.81 -4.44
C VAL A 56 3.82 10.29 -4.23
N GLY A 57 3.64 10.73 -2.98
CA GLY A 57 3.40 12.13 -2.63
C GLY A 57 4.54 13.07 -3.02
N VAL A 58 5.79 12.62 -2.92
CA VAL A 58 6.98 13.35 -3.40
C VAL A 58 7.29 13.12 -4.89
N LYS A 59 6.38 12.47 -5.62
CA LYS A 59 6.45 12.22 -7.08
C LYS A 59 7.72 11.47 -7.50
N MET A 60 8.21 10.52 -6.71
CA MET A 60 9.33 9.67 -7.13
C MET A 60 8.91 8.82 -8.34
N PRO A 61 9.54 8.98 -9.52
CA PRO A 61 9.03 8.42 -10.78
C PRO A 61 8.72 6.93 -10.71
N PHE A 62 9.65 6.17 -10.14
CA PHE A 62 9.53 4.72 -9.99
C PHE A 62 8.30 4.27 -9.19
N TYR A 63 7.96 4.96 -8.09
CA TYR A 63 6.79 4.62 -7.27
C TYR A 63 5.48 5.10 -7.91
N VAL A 64 5.52 6.24 -8.60
CA VAL A 64 4.38 6.74 -9.38
C VAL A 64 4.03 5.75 -10.49
N ASP A 65 5.04 5.22 -11.19
CA ASP A 65 4.83 4.27 -12.28
C ASP A 65 4.28 2.93 -11.78
N ILE A 66 4.73 2.46 -10.62
CA ILE A 66 4.14 1.28 -9.96
C ILE A 66 2.67 1.53 -9.61
N ALA A 67 2.34 2.69 -9.03
CA ALA A 67 0.96 3.04 -8.70
C ALA A 67 0.06 3.11 -9.95
N LYS A 68 0.58 3.62 -11.07
CA LYS A 68 -0.13 3.65 -12.37
C LYS A 68 -0.36 2.26 -12.97
N ARG A 69 0.55 1.31 -12.74
CA ARG A 69 0.45 -0.08 -13.22
C ARG A 69 -0.32 -1.00 -12.26
N ALA A 70 -0.85 -0.48 -11.16
CA ALA A 70 -1.67 -1.25 -10.24
C ALA A 70 -2.97 -1.72 -10.91
N LYS A 71 -3.40 -2.94 -10.63
CA LYS A 71 -4.74 -3.42 -11.04
C LYS A 71 -5.85 -2.59 -10.41
N LYS A 72 -5.67 -2.26 -9.13
CA LYS A 72 -6.48 -1.32 -8.35
C LYS A 72 -5.59 -0.57 -7.39
N LEU A 73 -5.79 0.73 -7.27
CA LEU A 73 -5.14 1.56 -6.28
C LEU A 73 -6.14 1.87 -5.16
N ILE A 74 -5.81 1.46 -3.94
CA ILE A 74 -6.63 1.63 -2.74
C ILE A 74 -5.90 2.59 -1.83
N VAL A 75 -6.56 3.64 -1.38
CA VAL A 75 -5.97 4.62 -0.46
C VAL A 75 -6.57 4.44 0.92
N ILE A 76 -5.72 4.32 1.94
CA ILE A 76 -6.13 4.34 3.35
C ILE A 76 -5.51 5.56 4.00
N ASN A 77 -6.35 6.57 4.29
CA ASN A 77 -5.96 7.75 5.04
C ASN A 77 -6.27 7.54 6.53
N GLY A 78 -5.23 7.45 7.36
CA GLY A 78 -5.38 7.22 8.78
C GLY A 78 -5.79 8.45 9.62
N CYS A 79 -5.92 9.63 9.03
CA CYS A 79 -6.34 10.85 9.74
C CYS A 79 -6.98 11.88 8.79
N GLN A 80 -7.50 12.97 9.36
CA GLN A 80 -8.21 14.03 8.63
C GLN A 80 -7.35 14.81 7.62
N ASN A 81 -6.02 14.70 7.69
CA ASN A 81 -5.13 15.37 6.73
C ASN A 81 -5.29 14.84 5.30
N GLN A 82 -5.80 13.61 5.13
CA GLN A 82 -6.03 12.98 3.83
C GLN A 82 -4.80 13.11 2.90
N CYS A 83 -3.64 12.60 3.36
CA CYS A 83 -2.34 12.77 2.67
C CYS A 83 -2.32 12.25 1.23
N ALA A 84 -3.20 11.30 0.88
CA ALA A 84 -3.47 10.92 -0.51
C ALA A 84 -4.93 11.21 -0.86
N LYS A 85 -5.14 11.83 -2.03
CA LYS A 85 -6.45 12.14 -2.62
C LYS A 85 -6.49 11.67 -4.06
#